data_AF-A0A955U199-F1
#
_entry.id   AF-A0A955U199-F1
#
_cell.length_a   1.000
_cell.length_b   1.000
_cell.length_c   1.000
_cell.angle_alpha   90.00
_cell.angle_beta   90.00
_cell.angle_gamma   90.00
#
_symmetry.space_group_name_H-M   'P 1'
#
loop_
_entity.id
_entity.type
_entity.pdbx_description
1 polymer ?
#
loop_
_entity_poly.entity_id
_entity_poly.type
_entity_poly.pdbx_seq_one_letter_code
_entity_poly.pdbx_strand_id
1 'polypeptide(L)'
;MLNNEETILKEIVWGERPPHHLSFVKIKYTHTRDGHRVDNIRDLNVVAGTVDIARGLLRYHKEPQKLKLWATLFEDVPEVFSLSLSRDAQGDLMANALKCAAGDAPVDENALALARQLVPAFPKKRFLGEALAPDTKA
;
A
#
# COMPACT_ATOMS: atom_id res chain seq x y z
N MET A 1 16.40 -8.32 7.48
CA MET A 1 15.77 -7.17 8.16
C MET A 1 15.63 -6.09 7.12
N LEU A 2 14.41 -5.65 6.80
CA LEU A 2 14.24 -4.44 5.97
C LEU A 2 14.88 -3.28 6.72
N ASN A 3 15.57 -2.40 6.02
CA ASN A 3 15.96 -1.14 6.65
C ASN A 3 14.67 -0.34 6.99
N ASN A 4 14.77 0.63 7.90
CA ASN A 4 13.60 1.39 8.35
C ASN A 4 12.88 2.09 7.17
N GLU A 5 13.61 2.46 6.13
CA GLU A 5 13.09 3.16 4.95
C GLU A 5 12.25 2.22 4.06
N GLU A 6 12.75 1.03 3.74
CA GLU A 6 12.01 0.00 3.00
C GLU A 6 10.76 -0.46 3.74
N THR A 7 10.81 -0.51 5.07
CA THR A 7 9.63 -0.83 5.89
C THR A 7 8.56 0.23 5.71
N ILE A 8 8.92 1.52 5.79
CA ILE A 8 7.97 2.63 5.57
C ILE A 8 7.39 2.55 4.15
N LEU A 9 8.22 2.31 3.14
CA LEU A 9 7.77 2.20 1.75
C LEU A 9 6.82 1.02 1.54
N LYS A 10 7.10 -0.15 2.13
CA LYS A 10 6.19 -1.30 2.10
C LYS A 10 4.87 -1.02 2.83
N GLU A 11 4.91 -0.35 3.97
CA GLU A 11 3.68 0.06 4.68
C GLU A 11 2.84 1.05 3.86
N ILE A 12 3.46 1.89 3.02
CA ILE A 12 2.74 2.74 2.05
C ILE A 12 2.09 1.88 0.95
N VAL A 13 2.85 0.94 0.37
CA VAL A 13 2.32 0.00 -0.65
C VAL A 13 1.12 -0.78 -0.11
N TRP A 14 1.15 -1.23 1.15
CA TRP A 14 0.04 -1.95 1.78
C TRP A 14 -1.13 -1.05 2.22
N GLY A 15 -1.03 0.27 2.06
CA GLY A 15 -2.02 1.23 2.54
C GLY A 15 -2.07 1.37 4.07
N GLU A 16 -1.07 0.85 4.77
CA GLU A 16 -0.93 1.00 6.22
C GLU A 16 -0.42 2.40 6.59
N ARG A 17 0.25 3.06 5.64
CA ARG A 17 0.65 4.47 5.72
C ARG A 17 0.13 5.29 4.53
N PRO A 18 -0.22 6.56 4.75
CA PRO A 18 -0.57 7.46 3.68
C PRO A 18 0.66 7.88 2.85
N PRO A 19 0.48 8.29 1.59
CA PRO A 19 1.59 8.66 0.69
C PRO A 19 2.48 9.81 1.17
N HIS A 20 1.95 10.75 1.95
CA HIS A 20 2.76 11.86 2.46
C HIS A 20 3.87 11.40 3.42
N HIS A 21 3.84 10.15 3.91
CA HIS A 21 4.94 9.55 4.68
C HIS A 21 6.19 9.24 3.84
N LEU A 22 6.15 9.39 2.51
CA LEU A 22 7.34 9.38 1.65
C LEU A 22 8.42 10.38 2.14
N SER A 23 8.01 11.49 2.77
CA SER A 23 8.96 12.46 3.32
C SER A 23 9.83 11.90 4.45
N PHE A 24 9.38 10.85 5.16
CA PHE A 24 10.17 10.20 6.21
C PHE A 24 11.37 9.43 5.66
N VAL A 25 11.33 9.06 4.39
CA VAL A 25 12.44 8.42 3.67
C VAL A 25 13.12 9.38 2.70
N LYS A 26 12.92 10.69 2.91
CA LYS A 26 13.49 11.78 2.10
C LYS A 26 13.04 11.76 0.63
N ILE A 27 11.91 11.14 0.33
CA ILE A 27 11.25 11.22 -0.98
C ILE A 27 10.18 12.31 -0.88
N LYS A 28 10.34 13.40 -1.65
CA LYS A 28 9.31 14.44 -1.69
C LYS A 28 8.34 14.16 -2.82
N TYR A 29 7.08 14.01 -2.46
CA TYR A 29 5.99 13.84 -3.39
C TYR A 29 5.11 15.09 -3.37
N THR A 30 5.09 15.82 -4.48
CA THR A 30 4.35 17.08 -4.59
C THR A 30 3.26 16.94 -5.64
N HIS A 31 2.02 17.18 -5.23
CA HIS A 31 0.90 17.29 -6.17
C HIS A 31 0.90 18.69 -6.78
N THR A 32 1.08 18.79 -8.09
CA THR A 32 1.04 20.07 -8.83
C THR A 32 -0.17 20.10 -9.77
N ARG A 33 -0.40 21.23 -10.46
CA ARG A 33 -1.45 21.32 -11.49
C ARG A 33 -1.13 20.52 -12.75
N ASP A 34 0.16 20.34 -13.05
CA ASP A 34 0.66 19.69 -14.27
C ASP A 34 0.93 18.19 -14.05
N GLY A 35 0.44 17.64 -12.92
CA GLY A 35 0.68 16.27 -12.50
C GLY A 35 1.51 16.20 -11.21
N HIS A 36 2.23 15.11 -11.06
CA HIS A 36 2.93 14.78 -9.82
C HIS A 36 4.42 14.96 -10.02
N ARG A 37 5.08 15.61 -9.06
CA ARG A 37 6.53 15.77 -9.05
C ARG A 37 7.13 14.99 -7.89
N VAL A 38 8.07 14.12 -8.24
CA VAL A 38 8.86 13.34 -7.30
C VAL A 38 10.26 13.90 -7.28
N ASP A 39 10.76 14.20 -6.09
CA ASP A 39 12.17 14.46 -5.86
C ASP A 39 12.69 13.36 -4.95
N ASN A 40 13.34 12.39 -5.59
CA ASN A 40 13.93 11.23 -4.94
C ASN A 40 15.45 11.34 -4.96
N ILE A 41 16.03 11.76 -3.84
CA ILE A 41 17.48 11.82 -3.65
C ILE A 41 18.07 10.47 -3.20
N ARG A 42 17.25 9.43 -3.06
CA ARG A 42 17.62 8.10 -2.58
C ARG A 42 17.45 7.08 -3.69
N ASP A 43 18.40 6.16 -3.82
CA ASP A 43 18.24 5.01 -4.71
C ASP A 43 17.46 3.90 -3.97
N LEU A 44 16.16 4.13 -3.76
CA LEU A 44 15.24 3.20 -3.11
C LEU A 44 14.18 2.77 -4.11
N ASN A 45 14.03 1.45 -4.28
CA ASN A 45 12.98 0.86 -5.10
C ASN A 45 12.30 -0.27 -4.31
N VAL A 46 10.97 -0.24 -4.27
CA VAL A 46 10.15 -1.30 -3.68
C VAL A 46 9.28 -1.92 -4.76
N VAL A 47 9.47 -3.22 -4.95
CA VAL A 47 8.66 -4.04 -5.84
C VAL A 47 7.37 -4.45 -5.12
N ALA A 48 6.22 -4.10 -5.67
CA ALA A 48 4.90 -4.52 -5.20
C ALA A 48 4.39 -5.71 -6.03
N GLY A 49 4.15 -6.83 -5.36
CA GLY A 49 3.57 -8.03 -5.97
C GLY A 49 2.04 -8.07 -5.89
N THR A 50 1.43 -9.10 -6.46
CA THR A 50 -0.03 -9.33 -6.47
C THR A 50 -0.64 -9.24 -5.05
N VAL A 51 0.00 -9.85 -4.05
CA VAL A 51 -0.48 -9.83 -2.65
C VAL A 51 -0.36 -8.43 -2.03
N ASP A 52 0.67 -7.67 -2.38
CA ASP A 52 0.88 -6.31 -1.86
C ASP A 52 -0.23 -5.38 -2.37
N ILE A 53 -0.57 -5.47 -3.66
CA ILE A 53 -1.68 -4.72 -4.27
C ILE A 53 -3.02 -5.14 -3.67
N ALA A 54 -3.24 -6.46 -3.48
CA ALA A 54 -4.44 -6.95 -2.83
C ALA A 54 -4.63 -6.36 -1.42
N ARG A 55 -3.55 -6.20 -0.64
CA ARG A 55 -3.60 -5.54 0.69
C ARG A 55 -4.05 -4.09 0.59
N GLY A 56 -3.41 -3.30 -0.28
CA GLY A 56 -3.76 -1.89 -0.44
C GLY A 56 -5.18 -1.68 -0.96
N LEU A 57 -5.64 -2.50 -1.90
CA LEU A 57 -7.03 -2.50 -2.38
C LEU A 57 -8.01 -2.75 -1.23
N LEU A 58 -7.82 -3.82 -0.45
CA LEU A 58 -8.68 -4.12 0.69
C LEU A 58 -8.63 -3.03 1.77
N ARG A 59 -7.51 -2.34 1.92
CA ARG A 59 -7.34 -1.27 2.90
C ARG A 59 -8.18 -0.05 2.56
N TYR A 60 -8.25 0.33 1.29
CA TYR A 60 -8.88 1.58 0.86
C TYR A 60 -10.17 1.41 0.03
N HIS A 61 -10.65 0.19 -0.28
CA HIS A 61 -11.85 -0.03 -1.11
C HIS A 61 -13.11 0.73 -0.66
N LYS A 62 -13.21 1.11 0.63
CA LYS A 62 -14.33 1.88 1.19
C LYS A 62 -14.11 3.40 1.20
N GLU A 63 -12.94 3.86 0.77
CA GLU A 63 -12.50 5.25 0.81
C GLU A 63 -11.98 5.67 -0.58
N PRO A 64 -12.88 5.97 -1.55
CA PRO A 64 -12.52 6.16 -2.96
C PRO A 64 -11.39 7.18 -3.19
N GLN A 65 -11.39 8.29 -2.45
CA GLN A 65 -10.36 9.32 -2.56
C GLN A 65 -8.98 8.82 -2.11
N LYS A 66 -8.91 8.05 -1.01
CA LYS A 66 -7.66 7.45 -0.54
C LYS A 66 -7.19 6.35 -1.48
N LEU A 67 -8.13 5.56 -1.98
CA LEU A 67 -7.86 4.49 -2.94
C LEU A 67 -7.23 5.05 -4.22
N LYS A 68 -7.81 6.13 -4.76
CA LYS A 68 -7.24 6.84 -5.92
C LYS A 68 -5.84 7.36 -5.64
N LEU A 69 -5.68 8.11 -4.55
CA LEU A 69 -4.39 8.70 -4.19
C LEU A 69 -3.31 7.64 -3.97
N TRP A 70 -3.67 6.48 -3.42
CA TRP A 70 -2.76 5.34 -3.26
C TRP A 70 -2.45 4.67 -4.59
N ALA A 71 -3.45 4.41 -5.44
CA ALA A 71 -3.28 3.71 -6.71
C ALA A 71 -2.45 4.54 -7.72
N THR A 72 -2.66 5.85 -7.74
CA THR A 72 -1.91 6.80 -8.59
C THR A 72 -0.41 6.81 -8.27
N LEU A 73 0.01 6.45 -7.05
CA LEU A 73 1.45 6.36 -6.73
C LEU A 73 2.21 5.43 -7.65
N PHE A 74 1.63 4.30 -8.06
CA PHE A 74 2.34 3.35 -8.91
C PHE A 74 2.57 3.87 -10.33
N GLU A 75 1.80 4.89 -10.74
CA GLU A 75 1.96 5.61 -12.01
C GLU A 75 2.84 6.85 -11.85
N ASP A 76 2.72 7.55 -10.72
CA ASP A 76 3.36 8.85 -10.48
C ASP A 76 4.81 8.76 -9.99
N VAL A 77 5.16 7.67 -9.28
CA VAL A 77 6.50 7.46 -8.70
C VAL A 77 7.09 6.09 -9.09
N PRO A 78 7.11 5.70 -10.38
CA PRO A 78 7.51 4.34 -10.81
C PRO A 78 8.97 4.00 -10.47
N GLU A 79 9.82 5.00 -10.26
CA GLU A 79 11.20 4.83 -9.78
C GLU A 79 11.28 4.36 -8.32
N VAL A 80 10.27 4.67 -7.50
CA VAL A 80 10.16 4.24 -6.10
C VAL A 80 9.32 2.97 -5.98
N PHE A 81 8.18 2.90 -6.68
CA PHE A 81 7.26 1.77 -6.61
C PHE A 81 7.14 1.08 -7.97
N SER A 82 7.76 -0.10 -8.07
CA SER A 82 7.68 -0.93 -9.26
C SER A 82 6.64 -2.05 -9.08
N LEU A 83 5.94 -2.43 -10.15
CA LEU A 83 4.97 -3.52 -10.12
C LEU A 83 5.59 -4.81 -10.63
N SER A 84 5.41 -5.91 -9.89
CA SER A 84 5.76 -7.27 -10.32
C SER A 84 4.59 -8.20 -10.08
N LEU A 85 3.51 -7.97 -10.83
CA LEU A 85 2.31 -8.80 -10.78
C LEU A 85 2.55 -10.13 -11.51
N SER A 86 1.84 -11.17 -11.07
CA SER A 86 1.85 -12.47 -11.75
C SER A 86 1.36 -12.33 -13.20
N ARG A 87 1.88 -13.15 -14.12
CA ARG A 87 1.48 -13.14 -15.54
C ARG A 87 0.25 -14.02 -15.83
N ASP A 88 -0.55 -14.26 -14.80
CA ASP A 88 -1.75 -15.08 -14.85
C ASP A 88 -3.00 -14.21 -14.71
N ALA A 89 -4.17 -14.84 -14.82
CA ALA A 89 -5.45 -14.15 -14.70
C ALA A 89 -5.62 -13.39 -13.36
N GLN A 90 -4.93 -13.82 -12.29
CA GLN A 90 -4.97 -13.13 -11.00
C GLN A 90 -4.20 -11.81 -11.06
N GLY A 91 -3.01 -11.81 -11.67
CA GLY A 91 -2.21 -10.60 -11.84
C GLY A 91 -2.87 -9.61 -12.78
N ASP A 92 -3.48 -10.07 -13.88
CA ASP A 92 -4.25 -9.22 -14.80
C ASP A 92 -5.43 -8.56 -14.09
N LEU A 93 -6.16 -9.32 -13.25
CA LEU A 93 -7.28 -8.79 -12.49
C LEU A 93 -6.84 -7.71 -11.49
N MET A 94 -5.71 -7.92 -10.81
CA MET A 94 -5.14 -6.93 -9.89
C MET A 94 -4.61 -5.69 -10.61
N ALA A 95 -3.97 -5.85 -11.77
CA ALA A 95 -3.52 -4.75 -12.60
C ALA A 95 -4.69 -3.87 -13.04
N ASN A 96 -5.79 -4.50 -13.50
CA ASN A 96 -6.99 -3.80 -13.90
C ASN A 96 -7.65 -3.08 -12.71
N ALA A 97 -7.75 -3.74 -11.55
CA ALA A 97 -8.29 -3.13 -10.34
C ALA A 97 -7.49 -1.89 -9.90
N LEU A 98 -6.16 -1.95 -9.97
CA LEU A 98 -5.28 -0.82 -9.67
C LEU A 98 -5.49 0.34 -10.64
N LYS A 99 -5.61 0.04 -11.94
CA LYS A 99 -5.89 1.04 -12.98
C LYS A 99 -7.27 1.69 -12.80
N CYS A 100 -8.29 0.91 -12.48
CA CYS A 100 -9.63 1.42 -12.16
C CYS A 100 -9.59 2.36 -10.96
N ALA A 101 -8.91 1.95 -9.89
CA ALA A 101 -8.72 2.75 -8.69
C ALA A 101 -8.04 4.10 -8.98
N ALA A 102 -7.01 4.12 -9.84
CA ALA A 102 -6.33 5.36 -10.23
C ALA A 102 -7.24 6.29 -11.08
N GLY A 103 -8.10 5.71 -11.92
CA GLY A 103 -8.95 6.40 -12.90
C GLY A 103 -10.36 6.80 -12.43
N ASP A 104 -10.63 6.92 -11.13
CA ASP A 104 -11.95 7.19 -10.54
C ASP A 104 -13.05 6.14 -10.84
N ALA A 105 -12.69 4.97 -11.38
CA ALA A 105 -13.63 3.90 -11.64
C ALA A 105 -13.81 3.02 -10.39
N PRO A 106 -15.02 2.48 -10.15
CA PRO A 106 -15.21 1.50 -9.08
C PRO A 106 -14.34 0.27 -9.33
N VAL A 107 -13.74 -0.25 -8.27
CA VAL A 107 -12.97 -1.51 -8.32
C VAL A 107 -13.93 -2.68 -8.48
N ASP A 108 -13.59 -3.59 -9.39
CA ASP A 108 -14.37 -4.80 -9.69
C ASP A 108 -14.52 -5.71 -8.45
N GLU A 109 -15.75 -6.20 -8.20
CA GLU A 109 -16.04 -7.07 -7.05
C GLU A 109 -15.28 -8.40 -7.10
N ASN A 110 -14.96 -8.94 -8.30
CA ASN A 110 -14.12 -10.12 -8.44
C ASN A 110 -12.69 -9.83 -8.00
N ALA A 111 -12.18 -8.62 -8.26
CA ALA A 111 -10.87 -8.22 -7.77
C ALA A 111 -10.86 -8.11 -6.23
N LEU A 112 -11.92 -7.55 -5.63
CA LEU A 112 -12.06 -7.52 -4.17
C LEU A 112 -12.18 -8.92 -3.57
N ALA A 113 -12.94 -9.82 -4.20
CA ALA A 113 -13.07 -11.21 -3.78
C ALA A 113 -11.72 -11.95 -3.85
N LEU A 114 -10.98 -11.81 -4.96
CA LEU A 114 -9.64 -12.36 -5.09
C LEU A 114 -8.69 -11.78 -4.03
N ALA A 115 -8.74 -10.47 -3.79
CA ALA A 115 -7.90 -9.83 -2.78
C ALA A 115 -8.16 -10.42 -1.38
N ARG A 116 -9.43 -10.69 -1.01
CA ARG A 116 -9.78 -11.36 0.26
C ARG A 116 -9.27 -12.79 0.36
N GLN A 117 -9.14 -13.49 -0.77
CA GLN A 117 -8.56 -14.84 -0.81
C GLN A 117 -7.03 -14.81 -0.65
N LEU A 118 -6.37 -13.84 -1.29
CA LEU A 118 -4.92 -13.69 -1.27
C LEU A 118 -4.39 -13.13 0.04
N VAL A 119 -5.16 -12.26 0.69
CA VAL A 119 -4.81 -11.63 1.96
C VAL A 119 -5.59 -12.32 3.06
N PRO A 120 -5.03 -13.33 3.76
CA PRO A 120 -5.70 -13.92 4.90
C PRO A 120 -6.05 -12.83 5.90
N ALA A 121 -7.24 -12.92 6.50
CA ALA A 121 -7.66 -11.98 7.52
C ALA A 121 -6.56 -11.90 8.59
N PHE A 122 -5.95 -10.72 8.72
CA PHE A 122 -4.99 -10.49 9.80
C PHE A 122 -5.69 -10.90 11.10
N PRO A 123 -5.06 -11.72 11.96
CA PRO A 123 -5.59 -11.90 13.31
C PRO A 123 -5.73 -10.50 13.89
N LYS A 124 -6.95 -10.14 14.28
CA LYS A 124 -7.21 -8.90 15.03
C LYS A 124 -6.10 -8.83 16.07
N LYS A 125 -5.27 -7.78 16.03
CA LYS A 125 -4.21 -7.57 17.01
C LYS A 125 -4.76 -7.95 18.38
N ARG A 126 -4.33 -9.10 18.93
CA ARG A 126 -4.31 -9.27 20.38
C ARG A 126 -3.32 -8.19 20.79
N PHE A 127 -3.85 -7.03 21.15
CA PHE A 127 -3.08 -6.04 21.85
C PHE A 127 -2.47 -6.79 23.03
N LEU A 128 -1.15 -6.98 23.01
CA LEU A 128 -0.35 -7.23 24.20
C LEU A 128 -0.49 -5.98 25.08
N GLY A 129 -1.65 -5.91 25.72
CA GLY A 129 -2.00 -5.06 26.84
C GLY A 129 -2.37 -5.93 28.03
N GLU A 130 -1.79 -7.13 28.13
CA GLU A 130 -1.52 -7.71 29.45
C GLU A 130 -0.47 -6.80 30.08
N ALA A 131 -0.97 -5.76 30.75
CA ALA A 131 -0.25 -5.12 31.82
C ALA A 131 0.30 -6.25 32.70
N LEU A 132 1.62 -6.37 32.73
CA LEU A 132 2.32 -6.91 33.88
C LEU A 132 1.81 -6.14 35.10
N ALA A 133 0.81 -6.69 35.77
CA ALA A 133 0.45 -6.26 37.10
C ALA A 133 1.72 -6.42 37.94
N PRO A 134 2.21 -5.37 38.62
CA PRO A 134 3.28 -5.56 39.58
C PRO A 134 2.75 -6.46 40.69
N ASP A 135 3.52 -7.50 41.03
CA ASP A 135 3.30 -8.35 42.20
C ASP A 135 3.06 -7.47 43.43
N THR A 136 1.80 -7.35 43.85
CA THR A 136 1.47 -6.89 45.20
C THR A 136 1.68 -8.05 46.15
N LYS A 137 2.88 -8.12 46.72
CA LYS A 137 3.11 -8.72 48.04
C LYS A 137 3.85 -7.71 48.91
N ALA A 138 3.10 -7.11 49.83
CA ALA A 138 3.58 -6.60 51.11
C ALA A 138 2.54 -7.01 52.16
#